data_AF-A0A5C7VUU7-F1
#
_entry.id   AF-A0A5C7VUU7-F1
#
_cell.length_a   1.000
_cell.length_b   1.000
_cell.length_c   1.000
_cell.angle_alpha   90.00
_cell.angle_beta   90.00
_cell.angle_gamma   90.00
#
_symmetry.space_group_name_H-M   'P 1'
#
loop_
_entity.id
_entity.type
_entity.pdbx_description
1 polymer ?
#
loop_
_entity_poly.entity_id
_entity_poly.type
_entity_poly.pdbx_seq_one_letter_code
_entity_poly.pdbx_strand_id
1 'polypeptide(L)'
;MPKPFALNRLPSSIREELLARRAETPGLTLDEHAAWLAELGHRVSRSSIYRFLEAHEAKQHDTANAAEPTDAKSIRLGCLMVAAGVSTPGDKVDLLNTAEELLIWVDSTATK
;
A
#
# COMPACT_ATOMS: atom_id res chain seq x y z
N MET A 1 -14.23 32.34 -18.25
CA MET A 1 -13.89 31.67 -16.97
C MET A 1 -12.65 30.81 -17.17
N PRO A 2 -11.63 30.88 -16.29
CA PRO A 2 -10.42 30.06 -16.43
C PRO A 2 -10.75 28.58 -16.27
N LYS A 3 -10.17 27.74 -17.14
CA LYS A 3 -10.45 26.30 -17.20
C LYS A 3 -9.83 25.62 -15.97
N PRO A 4 -10.58 24.81 -15.19
CA PRO A 4 -10.02 24.12 -14.05
C PRO A 4 -8.87 23.20 -14.51
N PHE A 5 -7.75 23.27 -13.80
CA PHE A 5 -6.59 22.45 -14.10
C PHE A 5 -6.87 21.00 -13.70
N ALA A 6 -6.43 20.07 -14.55
CA ALA A 6 -6.43 18.66 -14.20
C ALA A 6 -5.38 18.44 -13.11
N LEU A 7 -5.78 17.83 -11.99
CA LEU A 7 -4.91 17.56 -10.83
C LEU A 7 -3.65 16.77 -11.22
N ASN A 8 -3.74 15.91 -12.24
CA ASN A 8 -2.61 15.17 -12.80
C ASN A 8 -1.49 16.04 -13.42
N ARG A 9 -1.76 17.32 -13.68
CA ARG A 9 -0.78 18.29 -14.19
C ARG A 9 -0.10 19.11 -13.10
N LEU A 10 -0.52 18.96 -11.84
CA LEU A 10 0.18 19.57 -10.72
C LEU A 10 1.53 18.86 -10.49
N PRO A 11 2.53 19.58 -9.94
CA PRO A 11 3.76 18.98 -9.46
C PRO A 11 3.50 17.80 -8.52
N SER A 12 4.36 16.79 -8.53
CA SER A 12 4.24 15.64 -7.62
C SER A 12 4.23 16.06 -6.16
N SER A 13 5.04 17.04 -5.78
CA SER A 13 5.10 17.60 -4.42
C SER A 13 3.74 18.09 -3.92
N ILE A 14 2.98 18.83 -4.74
CA ILE A 14 1.65 19.33 -4.37
C ILE A 14 0.63 18.18 -4.26
N ARG A 15 0.77 17.15 -5.09
CA ARG A 15 -0.09 15.96 -5.02
C ARG A 15 0.19 15.14 -3.77
N GLU A 16 1.45 15.01 -3.39
CA GLU A 16 1.87 14.34 -2.15
C GLU A 16 1.41 15.11 -0.92
N GLU A 17 1.52 16.44 -0.92
CA GLU A 17 1.03 17.29 0.15
C GLU A 17 -0.49 17.23 0.31
N LEU A 18 -1.23 17.13 -0.80
CA LEU A 18 -2.68 16.89 -0.77
C LEU A 18 -3.03 15.56 -0.08
N LEU A 19 -2.26 14.50 -0.34
CA LEU A 19 -2.45 13.19 0.29
C LEU A 19 -2.09 13.23 1.78
N ALA A 20 -0.99 13.89 2.14
CA ALA A 20 -0.58 14.10 3.52
C ALA A 20 -1.67 14.86 4.30
N ARG A 21 -2.18 15.97 3.75
CA ARG A 21 -3.25 16.76 4.34
C ARG A 21 -4.52 15.95 4.59
N ARG A 22 -4.88 15.04 3.67
CA ARG A 22 -6.03 14.13 3.86
C ARG A 22 -5.79 13.14 5.00
N ALA A 23 -4.58 12.63 5.15
CA ALA A 23 -4.22 11.68 6.20
C ALA A 23 -4.11 12.36 7.58
N GLU A 24 -3.55 13.57 7.63
CA GLU A 24 -3.33 14.33 8.86
C GLU A 24 -4.61 14.96 9.42
N THR A 25 -5.54 15.35 8.56
CA THR A 25 -6.81 15.97 8.97
C THR A 25 -8.01 15.21 8.39
N PRO A 26 -8.32 14.02 8.94
CA PRO A 26 -9.50 13.27 8.54
C PRO A 26 -10.76 14.08 8.84
N GLY A 27 -11.60 14.28 7.83
CA GLY A 27 -12.83 15.07 7.93
C GLY A 27 -12.86 16.34 7.08
N LEU A 28 -11.73 16.74 6.50
CA LEU A 28 -11.71 17.80 5.49
C LEU A 28 -12.57 17.43 4.28
N THR A 29 -13.39 18.38 3.88
CA THR A 29 -14.23 18.29 2.69
C THR A 29 -13.40 18.55 1.43
N LEU A 30 -13.91 18.06 0.30
CA LEU A 30 -13.30 18.32 -1.01
C LEU A 30 -13.23 19.81 -1.36
N ASP A 31 -14.16 20.62 -0.82
CA ASP A 31 -14.18 22.06 -1.06
C ASP A 31 -13.07 22.77 -0.27
N GLU A 32 -12.76 22.30 0.94
CA GLU A 32 -11.63 22.81 1.72
C GLU A 32 -10.29 22.44 1.06
N HIS A 33 -10.17 21.24 0.49
CA HIS A 33 -9.01 20.88 -0.32
C HIS A 33 -8.90 21.74 -1.58
N ALA A 34 -10.03 22.08 -2.22
CA ALA A 34 -10.05 22.97 -3.37
C ALA A 34 -9.66 24.41 -3.00
N ALA A 35 -10.09 24.91 -1.84
CA ALA A 35 -9.74 26.22 -1.32
C ALA A 35 -8.23 26.31 -1.04
N TRP A 36 -7.67 25.31 -0.37
CA TRP A 36 -6.22 25.23 -0.11
C TRP A 36 -5.40 25.18 -1.42
N LEU A 37 -5.82 24.38 -2.40
CA LEU A 37 -5.16 24.36 -3.72
C LEU A 37 -5.25 25.74 -4.40
N ALA A 38 -6.38 26.44 -4.26
CA ALA A 38 -6.55 27.77 -4.82
C ALA A 38 -5.65 28.83 -4.16
N GLU A 39 -5.40 28.74 -2.84
CA GLU A 39 -4.43 29.58 -2.12
C GLU A 39 -3.01 29.42 -2.68
N LEU A 40 -2.66 28.21 -3.10
CA LEU A 40 -1.39 27.89 -3.77
C LEU A 40 -1.37 28.29 -5.27
N GLY A 41 -2.43 28.92 -5.77
CA GLY A 41 -2.56 29.34 -7.17
C GLY A 41 -3.08 28.25 -8.12
N HIS A 42 -3.52 27.11 -7.58
CA HIS A 42 -3.99 25.96 -8.35
C HIS A 42 -5.52 25.82 -8.30
N ARG A 43 -6.20 26.28 -9.36
CA ARG A 43 -7.66 26.10 -9.48
C ARG A 43 -7.99 24.71 -10.01
N VAL A 44 -8.40 23.82 -9.13
CA VAL A 44 -8.77 22.42 -9.45
C VAL A 44 -10.25 22.20 -9.13
N SER A 45 -10.94 21.41 -9.97
CA SER A 45 -12.35 21.08 -9.70
C SER A 45 -12.48 20.05 -8.59
N ARG A 46 -13.57 20.14 -7.80
CA ARG A 46 -13.97 19.14 -6.79
C ARG A 46 -13.92 17.71 -7.34
N SER A 47 -14.45 17.51 -8.55
CA SER A 47 -14.45 16.20 -9.23
C SER A 47 -13.06 15.66 -9.55
N SER A 48 -12.10 16.54 -9.84
CA SER A 48 -10.71 16.14 -10.10
C SER A 48 -10.00 15.72 -8.82
N ILE A 49 -10.28 16.40 -7.70
CA ILE A 49 -9.77 16.05 -6.37
C ILE A 49 -10.33 14.69 -5.96
N TYR A 50 -11.65 14.51 -6.03
CA TYR A 50 -12.31 13.25 -5.70
C TYR A 50 -11.72 12.07 -6.46
N ARG A 51 -11.65 12.17 -7.80
CA ARG A 51 -11.11 11.10 -8.65
C ARG A 51 -9.66 10.76 -8.33
N PHE A 52 -8.85 11.76 -7.97
CA PHE A 52 -7.45 11.54 -7.62
C PHE A 52 -7.33 10.78 -6.29
N LEU A 53 -8.09 11.21 -5.28
CA LEU A 53 -8.11 10.60 -3.95
C LEU A 53 -8.61 9.15 -3.98
N GLU A 54 -9.71 8.90 -4.68
CA GLU A 54 -10.25 7.54 -4.91
C GLU A 54 -9.25 6.63 -5.63
N ALA A 55 -8.62 7.13 -6.70
CA ALA A 55 -7.63 6.36 -7.43
C ALA A 55 -6.39 6.04 -6.59
N HIS A 56 -6.06 6.88 -5.62
CA HIS A 56 -4.96 6.63 -4.69
C HIS A 56 -5.34 5.59 -3.63
N GLU A 57 -6.55 5.68 -3.07
CA GLU A 57 -7.05 4.67 -2.12
C GLU A 57 -7.19 3.29 -2.76
N ALA A 58 -7.72 3.21 -3.99
CA ALA A 58 -7.82 1.96 -4.72
C ALA A 58 -6.43 1.31 -4.92
N LYS A 59 -5.41 2.12 -5.25
CA LYS A 59 -4.02 1.65 -5.37
C LYS A 59 -3.44 1.20 -4.03
N GLN A 60 -3.70 1.94 -2.95
CA GLN A 60 -3.26 1.57 -1.61
C GLN A 60 -3.91 0.26 -1.17
N HIS A 61 -5.19 0.06 -1.47
CA HIS A 61 -5.91 -1.18 -1.17
C HIS A 61 -5.37 -2.36 -1.98
N ASP A 62 -5.03 -2.17 -3.26
CA ASP A 62 -4.37 -3.21 -4.08
C ASP A 62 -2.97 -3.55 -3.55
N THR A 63 -2.19 -2.57 -3.10
CA THR A 63 -0.86 -2.82 -2.50
C THR A 63 -0.93 -3.39 -1.08
N ALA A 64 -1.96 -3.06 -0.30
CA ALA A 64 -2.18 -3.62 1.03
C ALA A 64 -2.61 -5.10 0.94
N ASN A 65 -3.42 -5.46 -0.06
CA ASN A 65 -3.74 -6.86 -0.36
C ASN A 65 -2.55 -7.65 -0.94
N ALA A 66 -1.51 -6.97 -1.43
CA ALA A 66 -0.27 -7.61 -1.87
C ALA A 66 0.73 -7.86 -0.71
N ALA A 67 0.45 -7.37 0.51
CA ALA A 67 1.41 -7.33 1.61
C ALA A 67 1.21 -8.37 2.73
N GLU A 68 0.30 -9.34 2.58
CA GLU A 68 0.35 -10.57 3.37
C GLU A 68 0.14 -11.79 2.47
N PRO A 69 1.06 -12.78 2.48
CA PRO A 69 0.80 -14.07 1.86
C PRO A 69 -0.29 -14.78 2.68
N THR A 70 -1.55 -14.46 2.43
CA THR A 70 -2.70 -15.10 3.10
C THR A 70 -3.04 -16.46 2.48
N ASP A 71 -2.54 -16.74 1.28
CA ASP A 71 -2.68 -18.08 0.68
C ASP A 71 -1.58 -19.03 1.20
N ALA A 72 -2.01 -20.20 1.66
CA ALA A 72 -1.15 -21.21 2.27
C ALA A 72 0.03 -21.65 1.38
N LYS A 73 -0.09 -21.54 0.04
CA LYS A 73 1.02 -21.85 -0.87
C LYS A 73 2.13 -20.80 -0.81
N SER A 74 1.78 -19.53 -0.63
CA SER A 74 2.73 -18.42 -0.52
C SER A 74 3.49 -18.47 0.81
N ILE A 75 2.82 -18.83 1.91
CA ILE A 75 3.48 -19.05 3.21
C ILE A 75 4.46 -20.22 3.11
N ARG A 76 4.04 -21.36 2.55
CA ARG A 76 4.90 -22.53 2.33
C ARG A 76 6.11 -22.21 1.47
N LEU A 77 5.94 -21.45 0.39
CA LEU A 77 7.04 -21.02 -0.45
C LEU A 77 8.02 -20.12 0.32
N GLY A 78 7.51 -19.18 1.11
CA GLY A 78 8.32 -18.32 1.97
C GLY A 78 9.15 -19.11 3.00
N CYS A 79 8.51 -20.03 3.73
CA CYS A 79 9.20 -20.91 4.68
C CYS A 79 10.29 -21.75 3.99
N LEU A 80 10.01 -22.28 2.79
CA LEU A 80 10.98 -23.06 2.02
C LEU A 80 12.18 -22.20 1.57
N MET A 81 11.95 -20.95 1.14
CA MET A 81 13.03 -20.04 0.73
C MET A 81 13.95 -19.68 1.90
N VAL A 82 13.38 -19.44 3.08
CA VAL A 82 14.17 -19.17 4.29
C VAL A 82 14.95 -20.40 4.72
N ALA A 83 14.31 -21.57 4.76
CA ALA A 83 14.96 -22.84 5.09
C ALA A 83 16.15 -23.12 4.15
N ALA A 84 15.99 -22.88 2.85
CA ALA A 84 17.08 -23.06 1.88
C ALA A 84 18.31 -22.15 2.13
N GLY A 85 18.13 -21.02 2.84
CA GLY A 85 19.22 -20.12 3.22
C GLY A 85 19.99 -20.55 4.47
N VAL A 86 19.41 -21.43 5.29
CA VAL A 86 19.99 -21.84 6.60
C VAL A 86 20.35 -23.33 6.66
N SER A 87 19.73 -24.16 5.82
CA SER A 87 19.98 -25.60 5.78
C SER A 87 21.27 -25.96 5.07
N THR A 88 21.78 -27.16 5.37
CA THR A 88 23.01 -27.67 4.77
C THR A 88 22.83 -27.93 3.26
N PRO A 89 23.70 -27.40 2.38
CA PRO A 89 23.58 -27.61 0.93
C PRO A 89 23.57 -29.10 0.57
N GLY A 90 22.53 -29.54 -0.13
CA GLY A 90 22.34 -30.93 -0.56
C GLY A 90 21.66 -31.83 0.46
N ASP A 91 21.45 -31.37 1.70
CA ASP A 91 20.64 -32.09 2.68
C ASP A 91 19.17 -31.71 2.54
N LYS A 92 18.46 -32.51 1.75
CA LYS A 92 17.03 -32.33 1.52
C LYS A 92 16.19 -32.59 2.77
N VAL A 93 16.65 -33.44 3.69
CA VAL A 93 15.88 -33.79 4.89
C VAL A 93 15.93 -32.62 5.87
N ASP A 94 17.12 -32.07 6.09
CA ASP A 94 17.34 -30.87 6.91
C ASP A 94 16.52 -29.67 6.40
N LEU A 95 16.53 -29.47 5.07
CA LEU A 95 15.73 -28.43 4.40
C LEU A 95 14.23 -28.55 4.69
N LEU A 96 13.67 -29.75 4.51
CA LEU A 96 12.24 -29.97 4.67
C LEU A 96 11.81 -29.87 6.13
N ASN A 97 12.60 -30.41 7.06
CA ASN A 97 12.33 -30.30 8.50
C ASN A 97 12.34 -28.83 8.94
N THR A 98 13.34 -28.06 8.51
CA THR A 98 13.43 -26.63 8.84
C THR A 98 12.24 -25.84 8.29
N ALA A 99 11.82 -26.12 7.05
CA ALA A 99 10.65 -25.48 6.46
C ALA A 99 9.34 -25.83 7.19
N GLU A 100 9.21 -27.07 7.67
CA GLU A 100 8.05 -27.54 8.43
C GLU A 100 7.98 -26.91 9.82
N GLU A 101 9.11 -26.76 10.52
CA GLU A 101 9.19 -26.03 11.79
C GLU A 101 8.75 -24.56 11.64
N LEU A 102 9.20 -23.89 10.57
CA LEU A 102 8.78 -22.51 10.26
C LEU A 102 7.28 -22.42 9.99
N LEU A 103 6.69 -23.42 9.32
CA LEU A 103 5.24 -23.48 9.09
C LEU A 103 4.46 -23.63 10.40
N ILE A 104 4.88 -24.55 11.27
CA ILE A 104 4.26 -24.74 12.59
C ILE A 104 4.31 -23.45 13.41
N TRP A 105 5.44 -22.72 13.35
CA TRP A 105 5.56 -21.42 14.01
C TRP A 105 4.56 -20.39 13.47
N VAL A 106 4.47 -20.24 12.14
CA VAL A 106 3.51 -19.32 11.52
C VAL A 106 2.07 -19.66 11.92
N ASP A 107 1.67 -20.92 11.83
CA ASP A 107 0.32 -21.38 12.19
C ASP A 107 0.00 -21.13 13.68
N SER A 108 1.00 -21.28 14.55
CA SER A 108 0.87 -21.00 15.99
C SER A 108 0.69 -19.51 16.28
N THR A 109 1.28 -18.63 15.45
CA THR A 109 1.09 -17.17 15.58
C THR A 109 -0.24 -16.67 15.02
N ALA A 110 -0.82 -17.37 14.03
CA ALA A 110 -2.11 -17.02 13.43
C ALA A 110 -3.32 -17.37 14.32
N THR A 111 -3.15 -18.25 15.31
CA THR A 111 -4.24 -18.73 16.19
C THR A 111 -4.38 -17.91 17.49
N LYS A 112 -3.72 -16.75 17.59
CA LYS A 112 -3.67 -15.92 18.80
C LYS A 112 -4.26 -14.53 18.56
#